data_AF-A0AA96EDL7-F1
#
_entry.id   AF-A0AA96EDL7-F1
#
_cell.length_a   1.000
_cell.length_b   1.000
_cell.length_c   1.000
_cell.angle_alpha   90.00
_cell.angle_beta   90.00
_cell.angle_gamma   90.00
#
_symmetry.space_group_name_H-M   'P 1'
#
loop_
_entity.id
_entity.type
_entity.pdbx_description
1 polymer ?
#
loop_
_entity_poly.entity_id
_entity_poly.type
_entity_poly.pdbx_seq_one_letter_code
_entity_poly.pdbx_strand_id
1 'polypeptide(L)'
;MKDAAVAQRWASWGLALMAFALVLLVHGAVPGVAMPTLGQGIWTASFGQSIANQHGLAIYARDFGLPAPAPIPFGLAGALPCGWFILIGLHPADAYAAMVAFWLAMAFAGAYSLVRGVGGGSCVATLLATVWLTLPMVWEHADYSMLSLGIALLPAYIQCSLLALRRGGVWLVLPFVASLVAVFMDGYTFIMYAVMALALVVADAWMTSGRRINRLAYGWGCHVFALGTAYALYRQYAHPDQYDVASMDFFRAWGLDISYVMVPTRGEYWLWDLLGMGVARSGRTFFGDASTWTTTFCLPFLISVLLAAFRLRDRQRTILLLVMLAGFYLSLGPSLKVDARRSVPLTNAADLTMPASPDLVPTGAALLYRHVPALSLMRAAYRWAALGLLAGWLLLAWASGTRPAWLWPLLAVIVVCDLPHPLDRLRDGVQYRRMLQAIDRDFVAQLPPTHGKPVAFVPYGNDFLAAYAAARGRIPTFNIGGDKGLAMAERTWPASMKALDVPPVPGGGSHCGFPCRWCWCRCSSPLCESP
;
A
#
# COMPACT_ATOMS: atom_id res chain seq x y z
N MET A 1 0.05 18.72 -41.99
CA MET A 1 1.04 18.21 -41.00
C MET A 1 0.79 18.71 -39.57
N LYS A 2 0.50 20.00 -39.34
CA LYS A 2 0.15 20.51 -38.00
C LYS A 2 -1.11 19.84 -37.43
N ASP A 3 -2.14 19.64 -38.25
CA ASP A 3 -3.41 19.06 -37.79
C ASP A 3 -3.28 17.59 -37.37
N ALA A 4 -2.45 16.81 -38.07
CA ALA A 4 -2.17 15.42 -37.71
C ALA A 4 -1.44 15.30 -36.36
N ALA A 5 -0.49 16.20 -36.08
CA ALA A 5 0.23 16.22 -34.80
C ALA A 5 -0.69 16.66 -33.64
N VAL A 6 -1.62 17.58 -33.88
CA VAL A 6 -2.63 18.01 -32.91
C VAL A 6 -3.61 16.85 -32.62
N ALA A 7 -4.13 16.19 -33.65
CA ALA A 7 -5.02 15.04 -33.51
C ALA A 7 -4.36 13.90 -32.72
N GLN A 8 -3.08 13.59 -33.00
CA GLN A 8 -2.33 12.57 -32.28
C GLN A 8 -2.15 12.92 -30.79
N ARG A 9 -1.92 14.19 -30.46
CA ARG A 9 -1.86 14.64 -29.07
C ARG A 9 -3.19 14.43 -28.37
N TRP A 10 -4.30 14.89 -28.95
CA TRP A 10 -5.64 14.70 -28.36
C TRP A 10 -6.00 13.23 -28.15
N ALA A 11 -5.70 12.37 -29.13
CA ALA A 11 -5.90 10.93 -28.98
C ALA A 11 -5.10 10.35 -27.80
N SER A 12 -3.85 10.79 -27.61
CA SER A 12 -3.03 10.33 -26.49
C SER A 12 -3.55 10.80 -25.12
N TRP A 13 -4.08 12.02 -25.04
CA TRP A 13 -4.71 12.53 -23.82
C TRP A 13 -6.02 11.81 -23.51
N GLY A 14 -6.85 11.54 -24.54
CA GLY A 14 -8.08 10.76 -24.39
C GLY A 14 -7.79 9.35 -23.88
N LEU A 15 -6.78 8.69 -24.42
CA LEU A 15 -6.34 7.37 -23.95
C LEU A 15 -5.85 7.43 -22.49
N ALA A 16 -5.05 8.43 -22.14
CA ALA A 16 -4.56 8.60 -20.77
C ALA A 16 -5.70 8.84 -19.77
N LEU A 17 -6.71 9.63 -20.15
CA LEU A 17 -7.89 9.88 -19.33
C LEU A 17 -8.74 8.61 -19.16
N MET A 18 -9.00 7.85 -20.22
CA MET A 18 -9.68 6.55 -20.13
C MET A 18 -8.91 5.56 -19.26
N ALA A 19 -7.60 5.46 -19.46
CA ALA A 19 -6.74 4.60 -18.68
C ALA A 19 -6.76 4.98 -17.19
N PHE A 20 -6.72 6.27 -16.87
CA PHE A 20 -6.80 6.74 -15.50
C PHE A 20 -8.19 6.52 -14.88
N ALA A 21 -9.27 6.72 -15.64
CA ALA A 21 -10.62 6.40 -15.20
C ALA A 21 -10.78 4.90 -14.88
N LEU A 22 -10.18 4.02 -15.68
CA LEU A 22 -10.10 2.59 -15.39
C LEU A 22 -9.35 2.33 -14.08
N VAL A 23 -8.21 2.99 -13.86
CA VAL A 23 -7.46 2.87 -12.59
C VAL A 23 -8.32 3.28 -11.39
N LEU A 24 -9.06 4.39 -11.48
CA LEU A 24 -9.96 4.81 -10.39
C LEU A 24 -11.07 3.78 -10.14
N LEU A 25 -11.61 3.16 -11.19
CA LEU A 25 -12.62 2.11 -11.08
C LEU A 25 -12.06 0.86 -10.38
N VAL A 26 -10.87 0.40 -10.80
CA VAL A 26 -10.18 -0.77 -10.23
C VAL A 26 -9.91 -0.59 -8.74
N HIS A 27 -9.52 0.62 -8.34
CA HIS A 27 -9.27 0.97 -6.93
C HIS A 27 -10.53 1.34 -6.15
N GLY A 28 -11.71 1.40 -6.78
CA GLY A 28 -12.94 1.88 -6.14
C GLY A 28 -12.85 3.34 -5.65
N ALA A 29 -11.96 4.13 -6.24
CA ALA A 29 -11.55 5.47 -5.77
C ALA A 29 -12.16 6.59 -6.64
N VAL A 30 -13.47 6.53 -6.91
CA VAL A 30 -14.16 7.51 -7.77
C VAL A 30 -14.82 8.58 -6.88
N PRO A 31 -14.25 9.80 -6.75
CA PRO A 31 -14.76 10.79 -5.80
C PRO A 31 -16.23 11.13 -6.08
N GLY A 32 -17.05 11.23 -5.03
CA GLY A 32 -18.49 11.47 -5.14
C GLY A 32 -19.32 10.22 -5.44
N VAL A 33 -18.71 9.13 -5.89
CA VAL A 33 -19.41 7.90 -6.32
C VAL A 33 -19.05 6.71 -5.44
N ALA A 34 -17.76 6.42 -5.31
CA ALA A 34 -17.24 5.21 -4.66
C ALA A 34 -16.04 5.53 -3.75
N MET A 35 -15.93 4.77 -2.67
CA MET A 35 -14.83 4.85 -1.71
C MET A 35 -14.09 3.50 -1.68
N PRO A 36 -12.74 3.44 -1.71
CA PRO A 36 -12.01 2.18 -1.87
C PRO A 36 -12.32 1.14 -0.79
N THR A 37 -12.33 1.58 0.47
CA THR A 37 -12.49 0.71 1.64
C THR A 37 -13.17 1.48 2.76
N LEU A 38 -13.88 0.76 3.63
CA LEU A 38 -14.61 1.36 4.74
C LEU A 38 -13.76 1.52 5.99
N GLY A 39 -13.12 0.45 6.48
CA GLY A 39 -12.32 0.49 7.71
C GLY A 39 -11.15 1.46 7.64
N GLN A 40 -10.35 1.40 6.57
CA GLN A 40 -9.24 2.34 6.37
C GLN A 40 -9.71 3.75 6.03
N GLY A 41 -10.87 3.86 5.38
CA GLY A 41 -11.56 5.14 5.15
C GLY A 41 -11.91 5.81 6.48
N ILE A 42 -12.55 5.10 7.41
CA ILE A 42 -12.85 5.58 8.77
C ILE A 42 -11.58 6.00 9.50
N TRP A 43 -10.54 5.16 9.46
CA TRP A 43 -9.27 5.46 10.12
C TRP A 43 -8.57 6.70 9.55
N THR A 44 -8.39 6.77 8.23
CA THR A 44 -7.70 7.92 7.61
C THR A 44 -8.52 9.20 7.74
N ALA A 45 -9.84 9.09 7.59
CA ALA A 45 -10.75 10.21 7.71
C ALA A 45 -10.88 10.73 9.14
N SER A 46 -10.73 9.91 10.18
CA SER A 46 -10.73 10.39 11.57
C SER A 46 -9.55 11.33 11.81
N PHE A 47 -8.33 10.94 11.40
CA PHE A 47 -7.16 11.81 11.46
C PHE A 47 -7.32 13.05 10.57
N GLY A 48 -7.78 12.87 9.33
CA GLY A 48 -8.04 14.00 8.41
C GLY A 48 -9.05 15.00 8.96
N GLN A 49 -10.14 14.53 9.56
CA GLN A 49 -11.15 15.35 10.20
C GLN A 49 -10.58 16.07 11.44
N SER A 50 -9.76 15.40 12.25
CA SER A 50 -9.15 16.02 13.42
C SER A 50 -8.12 17.11 13.06
N ILE A 51 -7.40 16.92 11.95
CA ILE A 51 -6.54 17.95 11.35
C ILE A 51 -7.41 19.13 10.88
N ALA A 52 -8.49 18.86 10.16
CA ALA A 52 -9.41 19.87 9.66
C ALA A 52 -10.13 20.67 10.77
N ASN A 53 -10.40 20.05 11.93
CA ASN A 53 -10.96 20.74 13.09
C ASN A 53 -10.00 21.77 13.71
N GLN A 54 -8.69 21.63 13.47
CA GLN A 54 -7.66 22.54 13.97
C GLN A 54 -7.30 23.59 12.92
N HIS A 55 -6.52 23.20 11.90
CA HIS A 55 -6.10 24.01 10.76
C HIS A 55 -5.38 23.12 9.73
N GLY A 56 -5.29 23.57 8.47
CA GLY A 56 -4.74 22.77 7.36
C GLY A 56 -3.24 22.42 7.43
N LEU A 57 -2.53 22.77 8.50
CA LEU A 57 -1.12 22.43 8.71
C LEU A 57 -0.90 21.56 9.96
N ALA A 58 -1.97 21.18 10.66
CA ALA A 58 -1.87 20.28 11.80
C ALA A 58 -1.44 18.88 11.32
N ILE A 59 -0.53 18.25 12.05
CA ILE A 59 -0.02 16.90 11.76
C ILE A 59 -0.39 15.88 12.84
N TYR A 60 -1.02 16.33 13.93
CA TYR A 60 -1.48 15.49 15.03
C TYR A 60 -3.00 15.58 15.16
N ALA A 61 -3.64 14.48 15.53
CA ALA A 61 -5.02 14.50 15.99
C ALA A 61 -5.10 15.02 17.44
N ARG A 62 -6.15 15.79 17.74
CA ARG A 62 -6.42 16.35 19.08
C ARG A 62 -7.82 16.04 19.61
N ASP A 63 -8.69 15.49 18.77
CA ASP A 63 -10.04 15.11 19.19
C ASP A 63 -10.07 13.74 19.89
N PHE A 64 -9.05 12.90 19.67
CA PHE A 64 -9.00 11.52 20.17
C PHE A 64 -7.56 11.11 20.55
N GLY A 65 -7.41 9.99 21.25
CA GLY A 65 -6.11 9.53 21.76
C GLY A 65 -5.53 10.40 22.88
N LEU A 66 -6.40 11.08 23.62
CA LEU A 66 -6.04 11.99 24.72
C LEU A 66 -5.30 11.27 25.86
N PRO A 67 -4.53 11.99 26.70
CA PRO A 67 -4.38 13.46 26.78
C PRO A 67 -3.33 14.09 25.84
N ALA A 68 -2.42 13.31 25.26
CA ALA A 68 -1.41 13.83 24.35
C ALA A 68 -1.95 13.95 22.90
N PRO A 69 -1.41 14.86 22.07
CA PRO A 69 -1.72 14.87 20.63
C PRO A 69 -1.32 13.53 19.99
N ALA A 70 -2.25 12.90 19.27
CA ALA A 70 -2.04 11.57 18.72
C ALA A 70 -1.46 11.66 17.30
N PRO A 71 -0.27 11.10 17.02
CA PRO A 71 0.22 10.94 15.66
C PRO A 71 -0.49 9.78 14.97
N ILE A 72 -0.74 9.91 13.66
CA ILE A 72 -1.05 8.74 12.84
C ILE A 72 0.25 7.94 12.60
N PRO A 73 0.38 6.67 13.05
CA PRO A 73 1.66 5.96 13.02
C PRO A 73 2.25 5.76 11.61
N PHE A 74 1.40 5.69 10.59
CA PHE A 74 1.74 5.70 9.17
C PHE A 74 0.55 6.28 8.41
N GLY A 75 0.74 6.82 7.21
CA GLY A 75 -0.34 7.40 6.44
C GLY A 75 -0.60 8.89 6.66
N LEU A 76 0.32 9.62 7.31
CA LEU A 76 0.22 11.08 7.41
C LEU A 76 0.15 11.72 6.01
N ALA A 77 0.86 11.14 5.03
CA ALA A 77 0.79 11.55 3.63
C ALA A 77 -0.62 11.40 3.02
N GLY A 78 -1.49 10.55 3.57
CA GLY A 78 -2.90 10.46 3.20
C GLY A 78 -3.82 11.30 4.08
N ALA A 79 -3.62 11.28 5.41
CA ALA A 79 -4.46 12.02 6.33
C ALA A 79 -4.44 13.54 6.08
N LEU A 80 -3.28 14.10 5.71
CA LEU A 80 -3.13 15.53 5.40
C LEU A 80 -3.98 15.98 4.19
N PRO A 81 -3.83 15.41 2.98
CA PRO A 81 -4.71 15.73 1.86
C PRO A 81 -6.18 15.43 2.15
N CYS A 82 -6.49 14.36 2.88
CA CYS A 82 -7.86 14.08 3.30
C CYS A 82 -8.42 15.24 4.14
N GLY A 83 -7.66 15.75 5.10
CA GLY A 83 -8.02 16.93 5.88
C GLY A 83 -8.17 18.20 5.05
N TRP A 84 -7.30 18.43 4.05
CA TRP A 84 -7.46 19.56 3.12
C TRP A 84 -8.76 19.47 2.31
N PHE A 85 -9.11 18.28 1.85
CA PHE A 85 -10.35 18.04 1.13
C PHE A 85 -11.59 18.25 2.03
N ILE A 86 -11.52 17.87 3.31
CA ILE A 86 -12.56 18.18 4.29
C ILE A 86 -12.67 19.70 4.50
N LEU A 87 -11.55 20.42 4.61
CA LEU A 87 -11.52 21.88 4.80
C LEU A 87 -12.17 22.66 3.66
N ILE A 88 -12.07 22.16 2.42
CA ILE A 88 -12.75 22.77 1.26
C ILE A 88 -14.22 22.30 1.10
N GLY A 89 -14.74 21.53 2.06
CA GLY A 89 -16.17 21.19 2.15
C GLY A 89 -16.55 19.80 1.65
N LEU A 90 -15.60 18.91 1.35
CA LEU A 90 -15.94 17.52 1.02
C LEU A 90 -16.34 16.74 2.27
N HIS A 91 -17.36 15.89 2.13
CA HIS A 91 -17.71 14.90 3.15
C HIS A 91 -16.52 13.95 3.39
N PRO A 92 -16.26 13.47 4.63
CA PRO A 92 -15.10 12.62 4.92
C PRO A 92 -14.92 11.41 3.98
N ALA A 93 -16.02 10.75 3.60
CA ALA A 93 -16.01 9.68 2.59
C ALA A 93 -15.47 10.12 1.21
N ASP A 94 -15.93 11.28 0.73
CA ASP A 94 -15.53 11.83 -0.57
C ASP A 94 -14.12 12.43 -0.51
N ALA A 95 -13.73 12.98 0.65
CA ALA A 95 -12.37 13.46 0.91
C ALA A 95 -11.36 12.32 0.91
N TYR A 96 -11.69 11.17 1.51
CA TYR A 96 -10.85 9.97 1.44
C TYR A 96 -10.73 9.45 0.00
N ALA A 97 -11.83 9.34 -0.74
CA ALA A 97 -11.80 8.94 -2.15
C ALA A 97 -10.99 9.93 -3.01
N ALA A 98 -11.15 11.24 -2.81
CA ALA A 98 -10.38 12.28 -3.49
C ALA A 98 -8.88 12.22 -3.17
N MET A 99 -8.52 11.90 -1.93
CA MET A 99 -7.14 11.67 -1.52
C MET A 99 -6.52 10.47 -2.21
N VAL A 100 -7.24 9.35 -2.28
CA VAL A 100 -6.75 8.16 -3.01
C VAL A 100 -6.60 8.49 -4.50
N ALA A 101 -7.59 9.13 -5.11
CA ALA A 101 -7.54 9.55 -6.52
C ALA A 101 -6.37 10.52 -6.79
N PHE A 102 -6.08 11.46 -5.88
CA PHE A 102 -4.94 12.37 -5.96
C PHE A 102 -3.61 11.61 -6.01
N TRP A 103 -3.39 10.67 -5.08
CA TRP A 103 -2.15 9.89 -5.07
C TRP A 103 -2.04 8.93 -6.24
N LEU A 104 -3.14 8.33 -6.70
CA LEU A 104 -3.17 7.54 -7.92
C LEU A 104 -2.85 8.37 -9.17
N ALA A 105 -3.31 9.63 -9.24
CA ALA A 105 -2.94 10.54 -10.32
C ALA A 105 -1.44 10.84 -10.32
N MET A 106 -0.85 11.07 -9.14
CA MET A 106 0.59 11.27 -8.99
C MET A 106 1.39 10.02 -9.37
N ALA A 107 0.91 8.84 -8.98
CA ALA A 107 1.50 7.56 -9.35
C ALA A 107 1.44 7.32 -10.86
N PHE A 108 0.29 7.56 -11.48
CA PHE A 108 0.08 7.43 -12.92
C PHE A 108 0.99 8.40 -13.69
N ALA A 109 1.02 9.67 -13.28
CA ALA A 109 1.86 10.70 -13.89
C ALA A 109 3.36 10.38 -13.72
N GLY A 110 3.77 9.88 -12.56
CA GLY A 110 5.13 9.45 -12.28
C GLY A 110 5.56 8.26 -13.15
N ALA A 111 4.75 7.21 -13.21
CA ALA A 111 4.97 6.05 -14.07
C ALA A 111 5.03 6.45 -15.55
N TYR A 112 4.06 7.26 -16.01
CA TYR A 112 4.03 7.80 -17.36
C TYR A 112 5.30 8.60 -17.67
N SER A 113 5.67 9.55 -16.81
CA SER A 113 6.87 10.37 -16.99
C SER A 113 8.15 9.55 -17.02
N LEU A 114 8.23 8.49 -16.20
CA LEU A 114 9.38 7.59 -16.17
C LEU A 114 9.53 6.87 -17.52
N VAL A 115 8.44 6.25 -18.02
CA VAL A 115 8.46 5.55 -19.31
C VAL A 115 8.82 6.50 -20.45
N ARG A 116 8.27 7.73 -20.45
CA ARG A 116 8.65 8.78 -21.40
C ARG A 116 10.13 9.15 -21.29
N GLY A 117 10.65 9.23 -20.06
CA GLY A 117 12.04 9.56 -19.75
C GLY A 117 13.06 8.50 -20.15
N VAL A 118 12.62 7.26 -20.43
CA VAL A 118 13.46 6.20 -21.02
C VAL A 118 13.19 5.98 -22.52
N GLY A 119 12.40 6.86 -23.15
CA GLY A 119 12.20 6.91 -24.60
C GLY A 119 10.90 6.24 -25.12
N GLY A 120 10.12 5.61 -24.24
CA GLY A 120 8.86 4.95 -24.58
C GLY A 120 7.84 5.93 -25.16
N GLY A 121 6.99 5.48 -26.10
CA GLY A 121 5.91 6.29 -26.71
C GLY A 121 4.84 6.75 -25.71
N SER A 122 4.05 7.77 -26.03
CA SER A 122 2.98 8.28 -25.13
C SER A 122 1.94 7.20 -24.79
N CYS A 123 1.49 6.46 -25.80
CA CYS A 123 0.50 5.42 -25.57
C CYS A 123 1.09 4.21 -24.84
N VAL A 124 2.36 3.85 -25.08
CA VAL A 124 3.04 2.79 -24.31
C VAL A 124 3.26 3.22 -22.87
N ALA A 125 3.63 4.48 -22.63
CA ALA A 125 3.75 5.05 -21.29
C ALA A 125 2.41 5.04 -20.54
N THR A 126 1.32 5.35 -21.24
CA THR A 126 -0.04 5.24 -20.72
C THR A 126 -0.35 3.80 -20.32
N LEU A 127 -0.10 2.85 -21.22
CA LEU A 127 -0.41 1.44 -20.99
C LEU A 127 0.46 0.83 -19.88
N LEU A 128 1.73 1.19 -19.78
CA LEU A 128 2.60 0.75 -18.69
C LEU A 128 2.23 1.37 -17.34
N ALA A 129 1.77 2.63 -17.32
CA ALA A 129 1.22 3.23 -16.11
C ALA A 129 -0.06 2.51 -15.66
N THR A 130 -0.94 2.15 -16.61
CA THR A 130 -2.11 1.30 -16.34
C THR A 130 -1.68 -0.05 -15.79
N VAL A 131 -0.78 -0.77 -16.48
CA VAL A 131 -0.27 -2.09 -16.04
C VAL A 131 0.19 -2.03 -14.60
N TRP A 132 1.01 -1.04 -14.23
CA TRP A 132 1.50 -0.90 -12.86
C TRP A 132 0.35 -0.76 -11.85
N LEU A 133 -0.59 0.15 -12.13
CA LEU A 133 -1.67 0.48 -11.20
C LEU A 133 -2.80 -0.55 -11.18
N THR A 134 -2.84 -1.46 -12.15
CA THR A 134 -3.74 -2.62 -12.18
C THR A 134 -3.07 -3.92 -11.74
N LEU A 135 -1.79 -3.90 -11.33
CA LEU A 135 -1.19 -5.09 -10.71
C LEU A 135 -1.91 -5.42 -9.41
N PRO A 136 -2.17 -6.70 -9.09
CA PRO A 136 -2.89 -7.07 -7.86
C PRO A 136 -2.16 -6.67 -6.59
N MET A 137 -0.83 -6.75 -6.60
CA MET A 137 0.03 -6.23 -5.53
C MET A 137 -0.16 -4.72 -5.26
N VAL A 138 -0.81 -3.99 -6.17
CA VAL A 138 -1.12 -2.57 -6.02
C VAL A 138 -2.56 -2.37 -5.58
N TRP A 139 -3.55 -2.81 -6.36
CA TRP A 139 -4.96 -2.50 -6.08
C TRP A 139 -5.58 -3.36 -4.96
N GLU A 140 -5.20 -4.63 -4.84
CA GLU A 140 -5.79 -5.53 -3.85
C GLU A 140 -5.30 -5.20 -2.43
N HIS A 141 -4.20 -4.46 -2.29
CA HIS A 141 -3.74 -3.92 -1.00
C HIS A 141 -4.54 -2.70 -0.51
N ALA A 142 -5.62 -2.29 -1.18
CA ALA A 142 -6.43 -1.14 -0.76
C ALA A 142 -6.95 -1.28 0.69
N ASP A 143 -7.15 -2.50 1.18
CA ASP A 143 -7.52 -2.81 2.57
C ASP A 143 -6.43 -2.47 3.60
N TYR A 144 -5.21 -2.16 3.14
CA TYR A 144 -4.11 -1.60 3.91
C TYR A 144 -3.81 -0.14 3.54
N SER A 145 -4.70 0.50 2.76
CA SER A 145 -4.74 1.92 2.41
C SER A 145 -3.41 2.50 1.93
N MET A 146 -2.61 3.05 2.86
CA MET A 146 -1.39 3.80 2.55
C MET A 146 -0.28 2.87 2.05
N LEU A 147 -0.33 1.58 2.40
CA LEU A 147 0.54 0.58 1.78
C LEU A 147 0.28 0.50 0.27
N SER A 148 -0.98 0.34 -0.16
CA SER A 148 -1.34 0.27 -1.59
C SER A 148 -0.92 1.53 -2.33
N LEU A 149 -1.20 2.72 -1.77
CA LEU A 149 -0.79 4.00 -2.36
C LEU A 149 0.73 4.14 -2.40
N GLY A 150 1.44 3.70 -1.37
CA GLY A 150 2.90 3.73 -1.34
C GLY A 150 3.51 2.80 -2.39
N ILE A 151 2.93 1.62 -2.62
CA ILE A 151 3.35 0.71 -3.70
C ILE A 151 3.05 1.37 -5.05
N ALA A 152 1.84 1.91 -5.24
CA ALA A 152 1.45 2.63 -6.45
C ALA A 152 2.45 3.73 -6.81
N LEU A 153 2.94 4.49 -5.82
CA LEU A 153 3.87 5.61 -6.00
C LEU A 153 5.33 5.20 -6.27
N LEU A 154 5.72 3.92 -6.15
CA LEU A 154 7.11 3.49 -6.35
C LEU A 154 7.73 4.01 -7.66
N PRO A 155 7.10 3.91 -8.85
CA PRO A 155 7.65 4.50 -10.07
C PRO A 155 7.83 6.02 -10.00
N ALA A 156 6.94 6.74 -9.31
CA ALA A 156 7.05 8.18 -9.12
C ALA A 156 8.26 8.53 -8.25
N TYR A 157 8.49 7.79 -7.16
CA TYR A 157 9.68 7.96 -6.32
C TYR A 157 10.97 7.71 -7.12
N ILE A 158 10.98 6.66 -7.94
CA ILE A 158 12.13 6.36 -8.82
C ILE A 158 12.34 7.45 -9.86
N GLN A 159 11.28 8.01 -10.42
CA GLN A 159 11.40 9.13 -11.35
C GLN A 159 12.04 10.36 -10.69
N CYS A 160 11.68 10.66 -9.43
CA CYS A 160 12.31 11.73 -8.65
C CYS A 160 13.82 11.49 -8.48
N SER A 161 14.24 10.27 -8.13
CA SER A 161 15.66 9.89 -8.05
C SER A 161 16.39 10.05 -9.38
N LEU A 162 15.82 9.55 -10.47
CA LEU A 162 16.43 9.62 -11.79
C LEU A 162 16.58 11.08 -12.28
N LEU A 163 15.60 11.94 -12.00
CA LEU A 163 15.69 13.36 -12.34
C LEU A 163 16.83 14.05 -11.57
N ALA A 164 16.98 13.76 -10.27
CA ALA A 164 18.09 14.31 -9.48
C ALA A 164 19.45 13.84 -10.00
N LEU A 165 19.59 12.54 -10.34
CA LEU A 165 20.85 11.97 -10.84
C LEU A 165 21.24 12.46 -12.24
N ARG A 166 20.24 12.72 -13.10
CA ARG A 166 20.47 13.14 -14.49
C ARG A 166 20.59 14.64 -14.66
N ARG A 167 19.87 15.44 -13.85
CA ARG A 167 19.79 16.90 -14.02
C ARG A 167 20.51 17.71 -12.94
N GLY A 168 20.69 17.15 -11.73
CA GLY A 168 21.30 17.87 -10.60
C GLY A 168 20.57 19.17 -10.23
N GLY A 169 21.26 20.07 -9.51
CA GLY A 169 20.74 21.41 -9.18
C GLY A 169 19.43 21.38 -8.38
N VAL A 170 18.43 22.15 -8.82
CA VAL A 170 17.12 22.22 -8.15
C VAL A 170 16.41 20.86 -8.04
N TRP A 171 16.70 19.92 -8.94
CA TRP A 171 16.09 18.60 -8.95
C TRP A 171 16.52 17.72 -7.76
N LEU A 172 17.55 18.14 -7.00
CA LEU A 172 17.96 17.50 -5.75
C LEU A 172 16.90 17.58 -4.65
N VAL A 173 15.93 18.50 -4.75
CA VAL A 173 14.81 18.56 -3.81
C VAL A 173 13.87 17.36 -3.95
N LEU A 174 13.79 16.75 -5.14
CA LEU A 174 12.81 15.71 -5.42
C LEU A 174 13.05 14.40 -4.64
N PRO A 175 14.28 13.87 -4.52
CA PRO A 175 14.53 12.72 -3.66
C PRO A 175 14.18 12.99 -2.19
N PHE A 176 14.37 14.21 -1.70
CA PHE A 176 13.99 14.60 -0.35
C PHE A 176 12.47 14.59 -0.17
N VAL A 177 11.72 15.22 -1.08
CA VAL A 177 10.25 15.20 -1.07
C VAL A 177 9.72 13.76 -1.21
N ALA A 178 10.29 12.96 -2.12
CA ALA A 178 9.91 11.56 -2.29
C ALA A 178 10.19 10.73 -1.02
N SER A 179 11.34 10.92 -0.37
CA SER A 179 11.66 10.26 0.90
C SER A 179 10.68 10.63 2.01
N LEU A 180 10.30 11.91 2.12
CA LEU A 180 9.30 12.37 3.08
C LEU A 180 7.93 11.74 2.81
N VAL A 181 7.45 11.81 1.57
CA VAL A 181 6.17 11.18 1.22
C VAL A 181 6.22 9.68 1.51
N ALA A 182 7.27 8.98 1.08
CA ALA A 182 7.39 7.54 1.24
C ALA A 182 7.42 7.10 2.71
N VAL A 183 8.22 7.76 3.57
CA VAL A 183 8.32 7.38 5.00
C VAL A 183 7.00 7.62 5.75
N PHE A 184 6.27 8.68 5.40
CA PHE A 184 4.97 9.00 6.00
C PHE A 184 3.78 8.30 5.31
N MET A 185 4.00 7.65 4.18
CA MET A 185 3.00 6.83 3.50
C MET A 185 3.00 5.43 4.13
N ASP A 186 4.09 4.67 3.96
CA ASP A 186 4.22 3.33 4.52
C ASP A 186 5.69 2.88 4.57
N GLY A 187 6.06 2.21 5.68
CA GLY A 187 7.44 1.80 5.95
C GLY A 187 8.01 0.78 4.95
N TYR A 188 7.21 -0.14 4.38
CA TYR A 188 7.69 -1.05 3.33
C TYR A 188 8.10 -0.26 2.11
N THR A 189 7.23 0.63 1.66
CA THR A 189 7.40 1.36 0.41
C THR A 189 8.57 2.34 0.48
N PHE A 190 8.83 2.90 1.67
CA PHE A 190 10.04 3.68 1.95
C PHE A 190 11.33 2.87 1.75
N ILE A 191 11.43 1.67 2.31
CA ILE A 191 12.62 0.83 2.15
C ILE A 191 12.75 0.30 0.72
N MET A 192 11.64 -0.09 0.09
CA MET A 192 11.64 -0.49 -1.33
C MET A 192 12.15 0.64 -2.24
N TYR A 193 11.70 1.87 -2.00
CA TYR A 193 12.21 3.06 -2.67
C TYR A 193 13.71 3.24 -2.41
N ALA A 194 14.16 3.17 -1.16
CA ALA A 194 15.57 3.31 -0.81
C ALA A 194 16.45 2.29 -1.54
N VAL A 195 16.08 1.01 -1.50
CA VAL A 195 16.82 -0.08 -2.16
C VAL A 195 16.90 0.16 -3.67
N MET A 196 15.77 0.46 -4.31
CA MET A 196 15.75 0.67 -5.76
C MET A 196 16.49 1.96 -6.17
N ALA A 197 16.33 3.05 -5.44
CA ALA A 197 17.03 4.31 -5.72
C ALA A 197 18.55 4.13 -5.63
N LEU A 198 19.05 3.47 -4.57
CA LEU A 198 20.48 3.19 -4.41
C LEU A 198 21.00 2.21 -5.48
N ALA A 199 20.22 1.19 -5.85
CA ALA A 199 20.55 0.29 -6.96
C ALA A 199 20.69 1.06 -8.29
N LEU A 200 19.82 2.05 -8.53
CA LEU A 200 19.89 2.91 -9.72
C LEU A 200 21.07 3.89 -9.68
N VAL A 201 21.48 4.38 -8.51
CA VAL A 201 22.74 5.15 -8.36
C VAL A 201 23.93 4.29 -8.79
N VAL A 202 23.98 3.03 -8.33
CA VAL A 202 25.03 2.08 -8.73
C VAL A 202 24.98 1.81 -10.24
N ALA A 203 23.79 1.65 -10.80
CA ALA A 203 23.59 1.46 -12.24
C ALA A 203 24.09 2.66 -13.06
N ASP A 204 23.64 3.88 -12.72
CA ASP A 204 24.03 5.13 -13.38
C ASP A 204 25.55 5.31 -13.37
N ALA A 205 26.17 5.08 -12.23
CA ALA A 205 27.62 5.19 -12.11
C ALA A 205 28.39 4.11 -12.88
N TRP A 206 27.90 2.87 -12.93
CA TRP A 206 28.55 1.80 -13.71
C TRP A 206 28.47 2.06 -15.22
N MET A 207 27.44 2.74 -15.71
CA MET A 207 27.33 3.06 -17.13
C MET A 207 28.17 4.26 -17.58
N THR A 208 28.57 5.14 -16.67
CA THR A 208 29.24 6.39 -17.03
C THR A 208 30.76 6.23 -17.01
N SER A 209 31.43 6.37 -18.15
CA SER A 209 32.91 6.42 -18.21
C SER A 209 33.45 7.75 -17.67
N GLY A 210 34.58 7.71 -16.96
CA GLY A 210 35.38 8.90 -16.60
C GLY A 210 35.01 9.68 -15.33
N ARG A 211 33.86 9.44 -14.67
CA ARG A 211 33.46 10.13 -13.40
C ARG A 211 32.70 9.26 -12.40
N ARG A 212 32.93 7.94 -12.45
CA ARG A 212 32.17 6.95 -11.66
C ARG A 212 32.16 7.25 -10.15
N ILE A 213 33.32 7.55 -9.57
CA ILE A 213 33.43 7.83 -8.12
C ILE A 213 32.64 9.07 -7.73
N ASN A 214 32.75 10.15 -8.50
CA ASN A 214 32.02 11.40 -8.21
C ASN A 214 30.52 11.21 -8.33
N ARG A 215 30.03 10.47 -9.33
CA ARG A 215 28.59 10.18 -9.48
C ARG A 215 28.07 9.25 -8.37
N LEU A 216 28.87 8.26 -7.96
CA LEU A 216 28.53 7.43 -6.79
C LEU A 216 28.47 8.29 -5.53
N ALA A 217 29.53 9.02 -5.20
CA ALA A 217 29.59 9.84 -3.99
C ALA A 217 28.45 10.86 -3.93
N TYR A 218 28.19 11.55 -5.05
CA TYR A 218 27.10 12.51 -5.16
C TYR A 218 25.71 11.85 -5.05
N GLY A 219 25.47 10.80 -5.84
CA GLY A 219 24.18 10.11 -5.85
C GLY A 219 23.86 9.45 -4.51
N TRP A 220 24.85 8.77 -3.93
CA TRP A 220 24.73 8.18 -2.59
C TRP A 220 24.55 9.25 -1.53
N GLY A 221 25.39 10.29 -1.51
CA GLY A 221 25.29 11.38 -0.53
C GLY A 221 23.91 12.03 -0.52
N CYS A 222 23.37 12.34 -1.71
CA CYS A 222 22.03 12.90 -1.85
C CYS A 222 20.93 11.98 -1.31
N HIS A 223 20.94 10.69 -1.68
CA HIS A 223 19.89 9.76 -1.27
C HIS A 223 20.00 9.38 0.20
N VAL A 224 21.21 9.13 0.70
CA VAL A 224 21.43 8.85 2.13
C VAL A 224 21.02 10.04 2.98
N PHE A 225 21.38 11.26 2.59
CA PHE A 225 20.93 12.48 3.29
C PHE A 225 19.41 12.62 3.27
N ALA A 226 18.78 12.47 2.10
CA ALA A 226 17.33 12.56 1.96
C ALA A 226 16.58 11.51 2.78
N LEU A 227 16.98 10.23 2.67
CA LEU A 227 16.37 9.12 3.40
C LEU A 227 16.63 9.24 4.91
N GLY A 228 17.87 9.55 5.31
CA GLY A 228 18.25 9.70 6.72
C GLY A 228 17.50 10.83 7.40
N THR A 229 17.35 11.98 6.73
CA THR A 229 16.60 13.13 7.26
C THR A 229 15.11 12.82 7.36
N ALA A 230 14.51 12.21 6.32
CA ALA A 230 13.11 11.81 6.36
C ALA A 230 12.83 10.80 7.48
N TYR A 231 13.70 9.81 7.66
CA TYR A 231 13.60 8.85 8.75
C TYR A 231 13.75 9.49 10.14
N ALA A 232 14.70 10.43 10.30
CA ALA A 232 14.88 11.16 11.55
C ALA A 232 13.61 11.96 11.93
N LEU A 233 13.00 12.64 10.95
CA LEU A 233 11.75 13.38 11.14
C LEU A 233 10.59 12.44 11.50
N TYR A 234 10.47 11.30 10.81
CA TYR A 234 9.47 10.29 11.14
C TYR A 234 9.66 9.72 12.56
N ARG A 235 10.90 9.42 12.95
CA ARG A 235 11.22 8.92 14.30
C ARG A 235 10.84 9.93 15.39
N GLN A 236 11.12 11.21 15.15
CA GLN A 236 10.72 12.29 16.05
C GLN A 236 9.20 12.45 16.14
N TYR A 237 8.48 12.17 15.05
CA TYR A 237 7.02 12.32 14.99
C TYR A 237 6.26 11.13 15.61
N ALA A 238 6.63 9.89 15.27
CA ALA A 238 5.86 8.68 15.60
C ALA A 238 6.47 7.79 16.70
N HIS A 239 7.71 8.04 17.13
CA HIS A 239 8.41 7.25 18.18
C HIS A 239 8.36 5.70 17.98
N PRO A 240 8.83 5.16 16.84
CA PRO A 240 8.64 3.77 16.44
C PRO A 240 9.45 2.71 17.21
N ASP A 241 10.34 3.10 18.14
CA ASP A 241 11.33 2.22 18.79
C ASP A 241 10.73 1.15 19.74
N GLN A 242 9.43 0.89 19.65
CA GLN A 242 8.63 0.20 20.67
C GLN A 242 7.68 -0.85 20.08
N TYR A 243 7.88 -1.22 18.81
CA TYR A 243 7.08 -2.28 18.19
C TYR A 243 7.66 -3.66 18.46
N ASP A 244 6.80 -4.59 18.87
CA ASP A 244 7.19 -5.98 19.07
C ASP A 244 7.60 -6.62 17.74
N VAL A 245 8.69 -7.38 17.80
CA VAL A 245 9.19 -8.15 16.65
C VAL A 245 8.31 -9.39 16.47
N ALA A 246 7.84 -9.60 15.24
CA ALA A 246 7.02 -10.76 14.92
C ALA A 246 7.82 -12.07 15.02
N SER A 247 7.18 -13.15 15.45
CA SER A 247 7.80 -14.47 15.51
C SER A 247 8.15 -14.98 14.11
N MET A 248 9.13 -15.90 14.02
CA MET A 248 9.47 -16.53 12.73
C MET A 248 8.30 -17.32 12.14
N ASP A 249 7.41 -17.85 12.98
CA ASP A 249 6.21 -18.56 12.56
C ASP A 249 5.23 -17.62 11.85
N PHE A 250 5.15 -16.36 12.32
CA PHE A 250 4.42 -15.31 11.62
C PHE A 250 5.05 -15.03 10.24
N PHE A 251 6.37 -14.82 10.17
CA PHE A 251 7.06 -14.57 8.91
C PHE A 251 6.90 -15.70 7.89
N ARG A 252 6.86 -16.97 8.32
CA ARG A 252 6.59 -18.12 7.44
C ARG A 252 5.15 -18.11 6.92
N ALA A 253 4.18 -17.84 7.77
CA ALA A 253 2.78 -17.78 7.37
C ALA A 253 2.54 -16.70 6.30
N TRP A 254 3.06 -15.49 6.50
CA TRP A 254 2.98 -14.39 5.54
C TRP A 254 4.12 -14.36 4.50
N GLY A 255 4.79 -15.50 4.26
CA GLY A 255 5.68 -15.69 3.11
C GLY A 255 4.90 -15.90 1.81
N LEU A 256 5.54 -15.65 0.67
CA LEU A 256 4.98 -15.95 -0.65
C LEU A 256 4.92 -17.47 -0.87
N ASP A 257 3.75 -17.97 -1.29
CA ASP A 257 3.61 -19.31 -1.85
C ASP A 257 3.68 -19.23 -3.37
N ILE A 258 4.55 -20.04 -3.98
CA ILE A 258 4.77 -20.00 -5.44
C ILE A 258 3.50 -20.36 -6.20
N SER A 259 2.62 -21.19 -5.64
CA SER A 259 1.32 -21.51 -6.26
C SER A 259 0.45 -20.27 -6.45
N TYR A 260 0.59 -19.24 -5.60
CA TYR A 260 -0.21 -18.02 -5.68
C TYR A 260 0.28 -17.07 -6.77
N VAL A 261 1.55 -17.17 -7.16
CA VAL A 261 2.10 -16.46 -8.32
C VAL A 261 1.53 -17.01 -9.62
N MET A 262 1.37 -18.34 -9.68
CA MET A 262 1.04 -19.08 -10.90
C MET A 262 -0.47 -19.24 -11.13
N VAL A 263 -1.25 -19.43 -10.06
CA VAL A 263 -2.67 -19.74 -10.14
C VAL A 263 -3.48 -18.65 -9.44
N PRO A 264 -4.44 -18.01 -10.14
CA PRO A 264 -5.24 -16.94 -9.58
C PRO A 264 -6.23 -17.46 -8.53
N THR A 265 -6.51 -16.64 -7.53
CA THR A 265 -7.55 -16.92 -6.53
C THR A 265 -8.92 -16.72 -7.17
N ARG A 266 -9.83 -17.68 -6.96
CA ARG A 266 -11.21 -17.61 -7.47
C ARG A 266 -11.98 -16.45 -6.85
N GLY A 267 -12.72 -15.71 -7.67
CA GLY A 267 -13.53 -14.57 -7.25
C GLY A 267 -12.80 -13.23 -7.29
N GLU A 268 -11.49 -13.23 -7.53
CA GLU A 268 -10.69 -12.01 -7.57
C GLU A 268 -10.54 -11.45 -8.98
N TYR A 269 -10.46 -12.32 -10.00
CA TYR A 269 -10.08 -11.93 -11.36
C TYR A 269 -11.12 -12.38 -12.39
N TRP A 270 -11.72 -11.41 -13.09
CA TRP A 270 -12.87 -11.68 -13.96
C TRP A 270 -12.56 -12.65 -15.09
N LEU A 271 -11.41 -12.49 -15.77
CA LEU A 271 -11.04 -13.34 -16.90
C LEU A 271 -10.77 -14.78 -16.45
N TRP A 272 -10.02 -14.96 -15.37
CA TRP A 272 -9.63 -16.28 -14.90
C TRP A 272 -10.80 -17.05 -14.29
N ASP A 273 -11.75 -16.35 -13.66
CA ASP A 273 -13.00 -16.93 -13.19
C ASP A 273 -13.90 -17.34 -14.34
N LEU A 274 -14.02 -16.50 -15.39
CA LEU A 274 -14.77 -16.84 -16.61
C LEU A 274 -14.20 -18.09 -17.30
N LEU A 275 -12.88 -18.25 -17.28
CA LEU A 275 -12.19 -19.40 -17.86
C LEU A 275 -12.18 -20.64 -16.93
N GLY A 276 -12.74 -20.53 -15.71
CA GLY A 276 -12.75 -21.64 -14.74
C GLY A 276 -11.36 -22.02 -14.19
N MET A 277 -10.37 -21.15 -14.35
CA MET A 277 -8.97 -21.39 -13.92
C MET A 277 -8.68 -20.92 -12.49
N GLY A 278 -9.61 -20.22 -11.85
CA GLY A 278 -9.49 -19.75 -10.47
C GLY A 278 -9.62 -20.88 -9.43
N VAL A 279 -8.70 -20.91 -8.46
CA VAL A 279 -8.73 -21.85 -7.32
C VAL A 279 -9.24 -21.15 -6.07
N ALA A 280 -10.20 -21.79 -5.38
CA ALA A 280 -10.73 -21.28 -4.12
C ALA A 280 -9.67 -21.33 -3.01
N ARG A 281 -9.46 -20.22 -2.31
CA ARG A 281 -8.51 -20.11 -1.19
C ARG A 281 -9.19 -19.44 -0.01
N SER A 282 -8.91 -19.91 1.20
CA SER A 282 -9.49 -19.39 2.44
C SER A 282 -8.50 -19.46 3.59
N GLY A 283 -8.72 -18.64 4.63
CA GLY A 283 -7.96 -18.72 5.88
C GLY A 283 -8.20 -20.01 6.66
N ARG A 284 -9.22 -20.82 6.30
CA ARG A 284 -9.44 -22.17 6.85
C ARG A 284 -8.40 -23.15 6.35
N THR A 285 -7.98 -23.00 5.09
CA THR A 285 -7.14 -23.97 4.38
C THR A 285 -5.68 -23.54 4.28
N PHE A 286 -5.42 -22.23 4.24
CA PHE A 286 -4.07 -21.68 4.02
C PHE A 286 -3.58 -20.87 5.22
N PHE A 287 -2.26 -20.76 5.34
CA PHE A 287 -1.59 -19.94 6.36
C PHE A 287 -1.62 -18.45 5.98
N GLY A 288 -1.53 -17.57 6.99
CA GLY A 288 -1.62 -16.13 6.79
C GLY A 288 -3.05 -15.65 6.55
N ASP A 289 -3.19 -14.49 5.93
CA ASP A 289 -4.48 -13.87 5.60
C ASP A 289 -4.73 -13.78 4.09
N ALA A 290 -5.94 -13.33 3.72
CA ALA A 290 -6.40 -13.18 2.33
C ALA A 290 -5.39 -12.45 1.45
N SER A 291 -4.75 -11.42 1.98
CA SER A 291 -3.80 -10.59 1.25
C SER A 291 -2.63 -11.40 0.70
N THR A 292 -2.26 -12.53 1.31
CA THR A 292 -1.15 -13.36 0.83
C THR A 292 -1.47 -14.04 -0.50
N TRP A 293 -2.73 -14.39 -0.77
CA TRP A 293 -3.12 -15.13 -1.98
C TRP A 293 -3.99 -14.33 -2.95
N THR A 294 -4.65 -13.25 -2.51
CA THR A 294 -5.40 -12.38 -3.43
C THR A 294 -4.48 -11.42 -4.19
N THR A 295 -3.36 -11.00 -3.58
CA THR A 295 -2.50 -9.92 -4.12
C THR A 295 -1.28 -10.37 -4.93
N THR A 296 -0.90 -11.65 -4.89
CA THR A 296 0.42 -12.12 -5.37
C THR A 296 0.42 -12.72 -6.77
N PHE A 297 -0.74 -12.90 -7.39
CA PHE A 297 -0.82 -13.42 -8.75
C PHE A 297 -0.17 -12.43 -9.72
N CYS A 298 0.81 -12.92 -10.49
CA CYS A 298 1.57 -12.08 -11.43
C CYS A 298 2.20 -12.86 -12.59
N LEU A 299 1.72 -14.07 -12.91
CA LEU A 299 2.29 -14.91 -13.95
C LEU A 299 2.34 -14.24 -15.35
N PRO A 300 1.25 -13.62 -15.88
CA PRO A 300 1.30 -12.96 -17.19
C PRO A 300 2.33 -11.82 -17.24
N PHE A 301 2.45 -11.09 -16.13
CA PHE A 301 3.45 -10.06 -15.96
C PHE A 301 4.87 -10.63 -15.98
N LEU A 302 5.16 -11.68 -15.20
CA LEU A 302 6.48 -12.29 -15.14
C LEU A 302 6.95 -12.84 -16.49
N ILE A 303 6.07 -13.50 -17.25
CA ILE A 303 6.38 -13.97 -18.61
C ILE A 303 6.81 -12.80 -19.49
N SER A 304 6.05 -11.70 -19.45
CA SER A 304 6.34 -10.50 -20.24
C SER A 304 7.67 -9.85 -19.85
N VAL A 305 7.97 -9.78 -18.56
CA VAL A 305 9.25 -9.28 -18.03
C VAL A 305 10.41 -10.13 -18.50
N LEU A 306 10.30 -11.47 -18.44
CA LEU A 306 11.36 -12.37 -18.90
C LEU A 306 11.62 -12.18 -20.39
N LEU A 307 10.58 -12.12 -21.22
CA LEU A 307 10.71 -11.83 -22.66
C LEU A 307 11.40 -10.49 -22.92
N ALA A 308 11.06 -9.45 -22.17
CA ALA A 308 11.71 -8.14 -22.27
C ALA A 308 13.18 -8.20 -21.85
N ALA A 309 13.48 -8.88 -20.73
CA ALA A 309 14.84 -9.04 -20.23
C ALA A 309 15.74 -9.76 -21.24
N PHE A 310 15.25 -10.83 -21.90
CA PHE A 310 16.02 -11.53 -22.94
C PHE A 310 16.36 -10.63 -24.14
N ARG A 311 15.51 -9.64 -24.45
CA ARG A 311 15.69 -8.71 -25.58
C ARG A 311 16.59 -7.52 -25.23
N LEU A 312 16.65 -7.13 -23.96
CA LEU A 312 17.54 -6.07 -23.48
C LEU A 312 19.00 -6.55 -23.47
N ARG A 313 19.91 -5.75 -24.03
CA ARG A 313 21.36 -6.01 -24.02
C ARG A 313 22.16 -5.06 -23.11
N ASP A 314 21.46 -4.18 -22.39
CA ASP A 314 22.06 -3.17 -21.52
C ASP A 314 22.52 -3.78 -20.17
N ARG A 315 23.57 -3.21 -19.59
CA ARG A 315 24.05 -3.49 -18.22
C ARG A 315 22.99 -3.19 -17.16
N GLN A 316 22.08 -2.22 -17.40
CA GLN A 316 20.95 -1.94 -16.50
C GLN A 316 20.07 -3.16 -16.26
N ARG A 317 19.95 -4.03 -17.28
CA ARG A 317 19.22 -5.28 -17.17
C ARG A 317 19.71 -6.12 -16.00
N THR A 318 21.03 -6.26 -15.84
CA THR A 318 21.62 -7.11 -14.81
C THR A 318 21.26 -6.63 -13.42
N ILE A 319 21.36 -5.31 -13.17
CA ILE A 319 21.02 -4.74 -11.86
C ILE A 319 19.53 -4.91 -11.57
N LEU A 320 18.66 -4.61 -12.55
CA LEU A 320 17.22 -4.77 -12.36
C LEU A 320 16.82 -6.23 -12.16
N LEU A 321 17.45 -7.19 -12.86
CA LEU A 321 17.23 -8.62 -12.61
C LEU A 321 17.69 -9.04 -11.21
N LEU A 322 18.83 -8.53 -10.73
CA LEU A 322 19.30 -8.81 -9.37
C LEU A 322 18.35 -8.26 -8.31
N VAL A 323 17.85 -7.02 -8.48
CA VAL A 323 16.84 -6.44 -7.58
C VAL A 323 15.53 -7.22 -7.68
N MET A 324 15.13 -7.66 -8.88
CA MET A 324 13.95 -8.48 -9.09
C MET A 324 14.05 -9.79 -8.31
N LEU A 325 15.16 -10.52 -8.48
CA LEU A 325 15.44 -11.77 -7.80
C LEU A 325 15.51 -11.59 -6.28
N ALA A 326 16.16 -10.52 -5.80
CA ALA A 326 16.24 -10.21 -4.38
C ALA A 326 14.86 -9.91 -3.78
N GLY A 327 14.02 -9.13 -4.47
CA GLY A 327 12.66 -8.83 -4.03
C GLY A 327 11.80 -10.10 -3.92
N PHE A 328 11.81 -10.96 -4.94
CA PHE A 328 11.10 -12.24 -4.87
C PHE A 328 11.70 -13.20 -3.84
N TYR A 329 13.01 -13.26 -3.70
CA TYR A 329 13.67 -14.09 -2.68
C TYR A 329 13.26 -13.70 -1.27
N LEU A 330 13.30 -12.39 -0.95
CA LEU A 330 12.81 -11.89 0.34
C LEU A 330 11.32 -12.22 0.51
N SER A 331 10.53 -12.12 -0.56
CA SER A 331 9.10 -12.40 -0.50
C SER A 331 8.75 -13.82 -0.07
N LEU A 332 9.59 -14.81 -0.35
CA LEU A 332 9.39 -16.19 0.09
C LEU A 332 9.32 -16.30 1.62
N GLY A 333 9.94 -15.38 2.36
CA GLY A 333 10.04 -15.47 3.80
C GLY A 333 11.04 -16.54 4.24
N PRO A 334 10.98 -17.03 5.49
CA PRO A 334 11.94 -18.01 6.03
C PRO A 334 11.89 -19.41 5.40
N SER A 335 10.81 -19.75 4.68
CA SER A 335 10.57 -21.11 4.15
C SER A 335 9.97 -21.04 2.76
N LEU A 336 10.41 -21.94 1.87
CA LEU A 336 9.85 -22.10 0.53
C LEU A 336 8.49 -22.82 0.61
N LYS A 337 7.46 -22.24 0.00
CA LYS A 337 6.09 -22.78 0.01
C LYS A 337 5.59 -23.05 -1.40
N VAL A 338 5.00 -24.23 -1.58
CA VAL A 338 4.32 -24.66 -2.80
C VAL A 338 3.02 -25.35 -2.37
N ASP A 339 1.89 -24.65 -2.53
CA ASP A 339 0.56 -25.10 -2.10
C ASP A 339 0.55 -25.56 -0.62
N ALA A 340 1.17 -24.76 0.26
CA ALA A 340 1.28 -25.07 1.68
C ALA A 340 -0.07 -24.90 2.39
N ARG A 341 -0.68 -26.02 2.78
CA ARG A 341 -1.99 -26.06 3.45
C ARG A 341 -1.89 -26.39 4.93
N ARG A 342 -2.91 -25.94 5.67
CA ARG A 342 -3.07 -26.22 7.09
C ARG A 342 -3.60 -27.63 7.29
N SER A 343 -3.04 -28.34 8.27
CA SER A 343 -3.51 -29.66 8.70
C SER A 343 -4.55 -29.59 9.82
N VAL A 344 -4.61 -28.47 10.55
CA VAL A 344 -5.48 -28.28 11.72
C VAL A 344 -6.50 -27.15 11.44
N PRO A 345 -7.79 -27.34 11.79
CA PRO A 345 -8.82 -26.30 11.67
C PRO A 345 -8.44 -25.00 12.39
N LEU A 346 -8.95 -23.86 11.91
CA LEU A 346 -8.83 -22.58 12.62
C LEU A 346 -9.72 -22.60 13.87
N THR A 347 -9.10 -22.67 15.04
CA THR A 347 -9.75 -22.52 16.35
C THR A 347 -9.42 -21.17 16.98
N ASN A 348 -8.19 -20.69 16.80
CA ASN A 348 -7.68 -19.44 17.36
C ASN A 348 -6.84 -18.65 16.33
N ALA A 349 -6.62 -17.36 16.59
CA ALA A 349 -5.78 -16.49 15.75
C ALA A 349 -4.31 -16.96 15.66
N ALA A 350 -3.82 -17.65 16.69
CA ALA A 350 -2.49 -18.27 16.68
C ALA A 350 -2.34 -19.30 15.55
N ASP A 351 -3.44 -19.93 15.13
CA ASP A 351 -3.43 -20.96 14.10
C ASP A 351 -3.25 -20.38 12.68
N LEU A 352 -3.23 -19.04 12.53
CA LEU A 352 -2.85 -18.37 11.28
C LEU A 352 -1.34 -18.42 11.02
N THR A 353 -0.53 -18.65 12.07
CA THR A 353 0.93 -18.73 11.97
C THR A 353 1.38 -20.11 11.47
N MET A 354 2.60 -20.18 10.92
CA MET A 354 3.13 -21.40 10.32
C MET A 354 4.34 -21.89 11.13
N PRO A 355 4.19 -22.94 11.95
CA PRO A 355 5.30 -23.49 12.71
C PRO A 355 6.36 -24.07 11.77
N ALA A 356 7.58 -24.19 12.25
CA ALA A 356 8.62 -24.90 11.51
C ALA A 356 8.25 -26.39 11.43
N SER A 357 8.38 -27.00 10.24
CA SER A 357 8.21 -28.43 10.04
C SER A 357 9.46 -28.98 9.31
N PRO A 358 9.87 -30.22 9.57
CA PRO A 358 10.97 -30.88 8.85
C PRO A 358 10.79 -30.89 7.32
N ASP A 359 9.53 -30.88 6.85
CA ASP A 359 9.20 -30.95 5.42
C ASP A 359 9.32 -29.60 4.69
N LEU A 360 9.53 -28.50 5.44
CA LEU A 360 9.70 -27.17 4.85
C LEU A 360 11.16 -26.92 4.51
N VAL A 361 11.40 -26.54 3.26
CA VAL A 361 12.74 -26.14 2.82
C VAL A 361 13.03 -24.73 3.33
N PRO A 362 14.04 -24.52 4.20
CA PRO A 362 14.41 -23.19 4.67
C PRO A 362 15.06 -22.38 3.53
N THR A 363 14.74 -21.10 3.44
CA THR A 363 15.34 -20.20 2.42
C THR A 363 16.65 -19.58 2.87
N GLY A 364 16.92 -19.57 4.18
CA GLY A 364 18.01 -18.81 4.81
C GLY A 364 17.65 -17.36 5.16
N ALA A 365 16.52 -16.83 4.68
CA ALA A 365 16.11 -15.44 4.93
C ALA A 365 15.76 -15.17 6.41
N ALA A 366 15.56 -16.22 7.22
CA ALA A 366 15.34 -16.11 8.67
C ALA A 366 16.45 -15.29 9.38
N LEU A 367 17.70 -15.40 8.91
CA LEU A 367 18.82 -14.64 9.45
C LEU A 367 18.62 -13.13 9.23
N LEU A 368 18.14 -12.75 8.05
CA LEU A 368 17.85 -11.35 7.73
C LEU A 368 16.70 -10.81 8.58
N TYR A 369 15.61 -11.57 8.70
CA TYR A 369 14.46 -11.19 9.52
C TYR A 369 14.76 -11.13 11.02
N ARG A 370 15.76 -11.87 11.51
CA ARG A 370 16.18 -11.85 12.91
C ARG A 370 17.15 -10.72 13.23
N HIS A 371 18.07 -10.39 12.32
CA HIS A 371 19.21 -9.54 12.62
C HIS A 371 19.20 -8.16 11.96
N VAL A 372 18.40 -7.94 10.93
CA VAL A 372 18.28 -6.64 10.27
C VAL A 372 17.07 -5.91 10.84
N PRO A 373 17.24 -4.83 11.65
CA PRO A 373 16.13 -4.20 12.36
C PRO A 373 14.99 -3.70 11.45
N ALA A 374 15.31 -3.23 10.25
CA ALA A 374 14.29 -2.81 9.29
C ALA A 374 13.43 -3.98 8.77
N LEU A 375 14.03 -5.18 8.62
CA LEU A 375 13.35 -6.36 8.10
C LEU A 375 12.56 -7.09 9.20
N SER A 376 13.03 -7.06 10.45
CA SER A 376 12.36 -7.69 11.59
C SER A 376 11.00 -7.06 11.92
N LEU A 377 10.82 -5.79 11.55
CA LEU A 377 9.55 -5.06 11.70
C LEU A 377 8.60 -5.24 10.50
N MET A 378 9.08 -5.81 9.39
CA MET A 378 8.33 -6.01 8.15
C MET A 378 7.71 -7.41 8.08
N ARG A 379 6.81 -7.69 9.02
CA ARG A 379 6.23 -9.02 9.30
C ARG A 379 5.57 -9.76 8.12
N ALA A 380 4.95 -9.05 7.18
CA ALA A 380 4.37 -9.63 5.97
C ALA A 380 5.41 -9.75 4.85
N ALA A 381 6.11 -10.88 4.79
CA ALA A 381 7.23 -11.10 3.89
C ALA A 381 6.82 -11.04 2.41
N TYR A 382 5.67 -11.61 2.02
CA TYR A 382 5.21 -11.66 0.62
C TYR A 382 5.17 -10.29 -0.07
N ARG A 383 5.00 -9.19 0.69
CA ARG A 383 4.97 -7.80 0.19
C ARG A 383 6.28 -7.39 -0.48
N TRP A 384 7.40 -8.04 -0.18
CA TRP A 384 8.67 -7.83 -0.90
C TRP A 384 8.57 -8.13 -2.40
N ALA A 385 7.57 -8.91 -2.83
CA ALA A 385 7.29 -9.12 -4.24
C ALA A 385 6.98 -7.80 -4.97
N ALA A 386 6.47 -6.77 -4.29
CA ALA A 386 6.29 -5.44 -4.87
C ALA A 386 7.60 -4.82 -5.39
N LEU A 387 8.72 -5.01 -4.70
CA LEU A 387 10.04 -4.58 -5.17
C LEU A 387 10.47 -5.39 -6.40
N GLY A 388 10.18 -6.69 -6.39
CA GLY A 388 10.44 -7.58 -7.52
C GLY A 388 9.67 -7.14 -8.77
N LEU A 389 8.37 -6.91 -8.61
CA LEU A 389 7.47 -6.42 -9.64
C LEU A 389 7.87 -5.03 -10.14
N LEU A 390 8.30 -4.11 -9.26
CA LEU A 390 8.82 -2.81 -9.66
C LEU A 390 10.04 -2.96 -10.58
N ALA A 391 11.01 -3.79 -10.19
CA ALA A 391 12.21 -4.03 -10.98
C ALA A 391 11.87 -4.65 -12.36
N GLY A 392 10.93 -5.60 -12.39
CA GLY A 392 10.39 -6.16 -13.62
C GLY A 392 9.66 -5.14 -14.49
N TRP A 393 8.87 -4.25 -13.87
CA TRP A 393 8.15 -3.19 -14.57
C TRP A 393 9.13 -2.18 -15.19
N LEU A 394 10.22 -1.86 -14.49
CA LEU A 394 11.30 -1.04 -15.05
C LEU A 394 11.94 -1.75 -16.24
N LEU A 395 12.17 -3.06 -16.22
CA LEU A 395 12.65 -3.79 -17.41
C LEU A 395 11.70 -3.62 -18.62
N LEU A 396 10.39 -3.68 -18.41
CA LEU A 396 9.40 -3.39 -19.47
C LEU A 396 9.48 -1.93 -19.94
N ALA A 397 9.57 -0.98 -19.02
CA ALA A 397 9.71 0.44 -19.33
C ALA A 397 10.95 0.72 -20.18
N TRP A 398 12.10 0.14 -19.84
CA TRP A 398 13.32 0.29 -20.62
C TRP A 398 13.27 -0.43 -21.97
N ALA A 399 12.67 -1.62 -22.05
CA ALA A 399 12.44 -2.29 -23.31
C ALA A 399 11.58 -1.45 -24.27
N SER A 400 10.63 -0.69 -23.73
CA SER A 400 9.77 0.22 -24.50
C SER A 400 10.52 1.36 -25.20
N GLY A 401 11.73 1.70 -24.76
CA GLY A 401 12.57 2.75 -25.37
C GLY A 401 12.92 2.47 -26.83
N THR A 402 12.96 1.19 -27.22
CA THR A 402 13.17 0.76 -28.62
C THR A 402 11.88 0.75 -29.46
N ARG A 403 10.75 1.13 -28.87
CA ARG A 403 9.39 1.13 -29.44
C ARG A 403 9.00 -0.16 -30.17
N PRO A 404 9.21 -1.34 -29.56
CA PRO A 404 8.90 -2.59 -30.22
C PRO A 404 7.38 -2.80 -30.33
N ALA A 405 6.90 -3.16 -31.53
CA ALA A 405 5.49 -3.47 -31.75
C ALA A 405 4.98 -4.65 -30.90
N TRP A 406 5.85 -5.63 -30.58
CA TRP A 406 5.49 -6.82 -29.81
C TRP A 406 5.09 -6.54 -28.35
N LEU A 407 5.50 -5.39 -27.78
CA LEU A 407 5.22 -5.06 -26.39
C LEU A 407 3.74 -4.71 -26.17
N TRP A 408 3.10 -4.11 -27.17
CA TRP A 408 1.70 -3.70 -27.11
C TRP A 408 0.71 -4.81 -26.75
N PRO A 409 0.65 -5.93 -27.50
CA PRO A 409 -0.27 -7.01 -27.16
C PRO A 409 0.02 -7.61 -25.78
N LEU A 410 1.29 -7.68 -25.36
CA LEU A 410 1.63 -8.20 -24.04
C LEU A 410 1.11 -7.30 -22.91
N LEU A 411 1.32 -5.99 -23.01
CA LEU A 411 0.82 -5.05 -22.01
C LEU A 411 -0.71 -5.06 -21.94
N ALA A 412 -1.39 -5.15 -23.09
CA ALA A 412 -2.84 -5.28 -23.13
C ALA A 412 -3.32 -6.57 -22.45
N VAL A 413 -2.65 -7.70 -22.70
CA VAL A 413 -2.94 -8.98 -22.04
C VAL A 413 -2.74 -8.89 -20.53
N ILE A 414 -1.66 -8.27 -20.05
CA ILE A 414 -1.42 -8.09 -18.62
C ILE A 414 -2.58 -7.31 -17.98
N VAL A 415 -2.96 -6.14 -18.54
CA VAL A 415 -4.08 -5.35 -18.01
C VAL A 415 -5.33 -6.23 -17.92
N VAL A 416 -5.70 -6.91 -19.01
CA VAL A 416 -6.91 -7.73 -19.06
C VAL A 416 -6.88 -8.87 -18.03
N CYS A 417 -5.73 -9.54 -17.86
CA CYS A 417 -5.56 -10.65 -16.93
C CYS A 417 -5.57 -10.23 -15.45
N ASP A 418 -5.16 -8.99 -15.15
CA ASP A 418 -4.98 -8.51 -13.77
C ASP A 418 -6.18 -7.69 -13.26
N LEU A 419 -7.18 -7.43 -14.11
CA LEU A 419 -8.38 -6.70 -13.73
C LEU A 419 -9.23 -7.49 -12.72
N PRO A 420 -9.80 -6.80 -11.71
CA PRO A 420 -10.85 -7.37 -10.87
C PRO A 420 -12.17 -7.51 -11.63
N HIS A 421 -13.20 -8.05 -10.96
CA HIS A 421 -14.60 -7.87 -11.35
C HIS A 421 -15.01 -6.40 -11.20
N PRO A 422 -15.12 -5.61 -12.29
CA PRO A 422 -15.21 -4.15 -12.20
C PRO A 422 -16.53 -3.67 -11.60
N LEU A 423 -17.62 -4.39 -11.86
CA LEU A 423 -18.95 -4.06 -11.32
C LEU A 423 -19.02 -4.33 -9.81
N ASP A 424 -18.39 -5.40 -9.34
CA ASP A 424 -18.34 -5.73 -7.91
C ASP A 424 -17.50 -4.69 -7.17
N ARG A 425 -16.34 -4.29 -7.74
CA ARG A 425 -15.52 -3.21 -7.16
C ARG A 425 -16.27 -1.89 -7.06
N LEU A 426 -17.02 -1.51 -8.09
CA LEU A 426 -17.84 -0.31 -8.04
C LEU A 426 -18.97 -0.42 -7.00
N ARG A 427 -19.66 -1.57 -6.95
CA ARG A 427 -20.74 -1.82 -6.00
C ARG A 427 -20.25 -1.74 -4.56
N ASP A 428 -19.15 -2.42 -4.26
CA ASP A 428 -18.52 -2.40 -2.93
C ASP A 428 -18.12 -0.97 -2.56
N GLY A 429 -17.48 -0.24 -3.46
CA GLY A 429 -17.06 1.14 -3.18
C GLY A 429 -18.23 2.11 -2.97
N VAL A 430 -19.34 1.95 -3.71
CA VAL A 430 -20.58 2.69 -3.48
C VAL A 430 -21.18 2.34 -2.12
N GLN A 431 -21.17 1.06 -1.74
CA GLN A 431 -21.66 0.60 -0.45
C GLN A 431 -20.83 1.16 0.70
N TYR A 432 -19.50 1.12 0.63
CA TYR A 432 -18.60 1.68 1.65
C TYR A 432 -18.87 3.17 1.86
N ARG A 433 -19.00 3.94 0.77
CA ARG A 433 -19.34 5.37 0.83
C ARG A 433 -20.68 5.59 1.56
N ARG A 434 -21.72 4.83 1.20
CA ARG A 434 -23.05 4.94 1.83
C ARG A 434 -23.03 4.56 3.31
N MET A 435 -22.26 3.54 3.68
CA MET A 435 -22.11 3.10 5.07
C MET A 435 -21.44 4.19 5.92
N LEU A 436 -20.39 4.84 5.41
CA LEU A 436 -19.75 5.95 6.14
C LEU A 436 -20.68 7.15 6.31
N GLN A 437 -21.50 7.46 5.30
CA GLN A 437 -22.55 8.49 5.44
C GLN A 437 -23.67 8.08 6.41
N ALA A 438 -23.98 6.79 6.50
CA ALA A 438 -24.94 6.27 7.46
C ALA A 438 -24.38 6.37 8.89
N ILE A 439 -23.08 6.13 9.12
CA ILE A 439 -22.43 6.40 10.42
C ILE A 439 -22.68 7.85 10.85
N ASP A 440 -22.47 8.82 9.95
CA ASP A 440 -22.68 10.24 10.27
C ASP A 440 -24.14 10.52 10.70
N ARG A 441 -25.11 10.01 9.94
CA ARG A 441 -26.54 10.26 10.20
C ARG A 441 -27.10 9.51 11.39
N ASP A 442 -26.75 8.23 11.51
CA ASP A 442 -27.44 7.28 12.38
C ASP A 442 -26.69 7.09 13.70
N PHE A 443 -25.40 7.43 13.76
CA PHE A 443 -24.58 7.30 14.96
C PHE A 443 -24.04 8.66 15.44
N VAL A 444 -23.24 9.37 14.62
CA VAL A 444 -22.57 10.60 15.05
C VAL A 444 -23.57 11.69 15.43
N ALA A 445 -24.63 11.88 14.64
CA ALA A 445 -25.65 12.89 14.91
C ALA A 445 -26.45 12.65 16.21
N GLN A 446 -26.41 11.43 16.76
CA GLN A 446 -27.10 11.05 17.99
C GLN A 446 -26.22 11.15 19.24
N LEU A 447 -24.92 11.43 19.08
CA LEU A 447 -24.01 11.52 20.22
C LEU A 447 -24.35 12.74 21.10
N PRO A 448 -24.45 12.56 22.43
CA PRO A 448 -24.75 13.66 23.33
C PRO A 448 -23.57 14.65 23.40
N PRO A 449 -23.84 15.95 23.62
CA PRO A 449 -22.77 16.93 23.82
C PRO A 449 -22.00 16.61 25.10
N THR A 450 -20.66 16.65 25.03
CA THR A 450 -19.79 16.39 26.19
C THR A 450 -19.34 17.65 26.91
N HIS A 451 -19.75 18.83 26.42
CA HIS A 451 -19.37 20.14 26.94
C HIS A 451 -17.84 20.32 27.11
N GLY A 452 -17.06 19.74 26.19
CA GLY A 452 -15.60 19.82 26.19
C GLY A 452 -14.90 18.89 27.20
N LYS A 453 -15.65 18.07 27.95
CA LYS A 453 -15.05 17.07 28.84
C LYS A 453 -14.57 15.85 28.04
N PRO A 454 -13.35 15.35 28.28
CA PRO A 454 -12.90 14.09 27.71
C PRO A 454 -13.79 12.93 28.13
N VAL A 455 -14.17 12.08 27.19
CA VAL A 455 -14.97 10.87 27.42
C VAL A 455 -14.22 9.61 26.99
N ALA A 456 -14.62 8.47 27.55
CA ALA A 456 -14.19 7.16 27.10
C ALA A 456 -15.42 6.39 26.60
N PHE A 457 -15.34 5.85 25.39
CA PHE A 457 -16.27 4.86 24.88
C PHE A 457 -15.83 3.49 25.42
N VAL A 458 -16.74 2.75 26.05
CA VAL A 458 -16.47 1.45 26.66
C VAL A 458 -17.35 0.35 26.05
N PRO A 459 -16.85 -0.90 25.89
CA PRO A 459 -15.46 -1.32 26.10
C PRO A 459 -14.51 -0.61 25.13
N TYR A 460 -13.31 -0.24 25.60
CA TYR A 460 -12.31 0.40 24.75
C TYR A 460 -11.35 -0.64 24.17
N GLY A 461 -10.87 -0.39 22.95
CA GLY A 461 -9.84 -1.20 22.32
C GLY A 461 -9.28 -0.52 21.08
N ASN A 462 -9.12 -1.29 20.00
CA ASN A 462 -8.77 -0.75 18.70
C ASN A 462 -10.02 -0.13 18.03
N ASP A 463 -10.39 1.08 18.48
CA ASP A 463 -11.67 1.72 18.14
C ASP A 463 -11.55 2.77 17.03
N PHE A 464 -11.50 2.29 15.77
CA PHE A 464 -11.55 3.18 14.61
C PHE A 464 -12.82 4.04 14.56
N LEU A 465 -13.97 3.45 14.90
CA LEU A 465 -15.26 4.13 14.86
C LEU A 465 -15.39 5.21 15.93
N ALA A 466 -14.93 4.94 17.16
CA ALA A 466 -14.96 5.94 18.23
C ALA A 466 -14.06 7.14 17.89
N ALA A 467 -12.86 6.90 17.35
CA ALA A 467 -11.97 7.98 16.89
C ALA A 467 -12.62 8.83 15.78
N TYR A 468 -13.28 8.20 14.81
CA TYR A 468 -13.99 8.90 13.75
C TYR A 468 -15.17 9.72 14.29
N ALA A 469 -16.02 9.11 15.11
CA ALA A 469 -17.18 9.78 15.67
C ALA A 469 -16.79 10.94 16.60
N ALA A 470 -15.71 10.78 17.37
CA ALA A 470 -15.11 11.82 18.18
C ALA A 470 -14.61 13.00 17.34
N ALA A 471 -13.82 12.75 16.30
CA ALA A 471 -13.34 13.78 15.40
C ALA A 471 -14.50 14.48 14.67
N ARG A 472 -15.49 13.73 14.21
CA ARG A 472 -16.65 14.28 13.47
C ARG A 472 -17.58 15.09 14.37
N GLY A 473 -17.84 14.61 15.59
CA GLY A 473 -18.67 15.26 16.60
C GLY A 473 -17.95 16.32 17.44
N ARG A 474 -16.63 16.50 17.26
CA ARG A 474 -15.77 17.35 18.09
C ARG A 474 -15.87 17.00 19.58
N ILE A 475 -15.89 15.70 19.86
CA ILE A 475 -15.98 15.14 21.21
C ILE A 475 -14.57 14.71 21.62
N PRO A 476 -13.95 15.36 22.62
CA PRO A 476 -12.64 14.94 23.12
C PRO A 476 -12.73 13.53 23.71
N THR A 477 -11.90 12.58 23.26
CA THR A 477 -11.93 11.19 23.77
C THR A 477 -10.56 10.56 24.03
N PHE A 478 -10.52 9.61 24.97
CA PHE A 478 -9.34 8.77 25.22
C PHE A 478 -9.16 7.67 24.17
N ASN A 479 -10.25 7.21 23.52
CA ASN A 479 -10.20 6.14 22.52
C ASN A 479 -9.36 6.54 21.30
N ILE A 480 -8.75 5.55 20.64
CA ILE A 480 -8.01 5.73 19.41
C ILE A 480 -8.02 4.44 18.59
N GLY A 481 -8.02 4.56 17.27
CA GLY A 481 -7.90 3.42 16.36
C GLY A 481 -6.45 3.04 16.07
N GLY A 482 -6.24 1.74 15.85
CA GLY A 482 -4.99 1.08 15.52
C GLY A 482 -4.19 0.66 16.75
N ASP A 483 -3.70 -0.59 16.75
CA ASP A 483 -2.92 -1.17 17.86
C ASP A 483 -1.75 -0.27 18.30
N LYS A 484 -1.07 0.32 17.30
CA LYS A 484 0.04 1.26 17.52
C LYS A 484 -0.42 2.57 18.16
N GLY A 485 -1.55 3.11 17.71
CA GLY A 485 -2.12 4.34 18.27
C GLY A 485 -2.60 4.13 19.71
N LEU A 486 -3.24 2.99 19.98
CA LEU A 486 -3.69 2.59 21.32
C LEU A 486 -2.50 2.47 22.28
N ALA A 487 -1.47 1.71 21.91
CA ALA A 487 -0.27 1.54 22.72
C ALA A 487 0.46 2.86 23.01
N MET A 488 0.36 3.85 22.11
CA MET A 488 0.89 5.20 22.34
C MET A 488 0.02 6.00 23.32
N ALA A 489 -1.30 5.98 23.14
CA ALA A 489 -2.24 6.71 23.98
C ALA A 489 -2.25 6.19 25.43
N GLU A 490 -2.30 4.86 25.62
CA GLU A 490 -2.32 4.16 26.92
C GLU A 490 -1.23 4.61 27.88
N ARG A 491 -0.04 4.93 27.37
CA ARG A 491 1.09 5.39 28.19
C ARG A 491 0.78 6.68 28.91
N THR A 492 0.05 7.56 28.25
CA THR A 492 -0.30 8.89 28.74
C THR A 492 -1.64 8.94 29.46
N TRP A 493 -2.39 7.83 29.48
CA TRP A 493 -3.70 7.79 30.14
C TRP A 493 -3.61 8.00 31.66
N PRO A 494 -4.58 8.73 32.25
CA PRO A 494 -4.69 8.88 33.69
C PRO A 494 -5.03 7.55 34.36
N ALA A 495 -4.72 7.42 35.65
CA ALA A 495 -4.99 6.21 36.42
C ALA A 495 -6.47 5.79 36.39
N SER A 496 -7.40 6.75 36.35
CA SER A 496 -8.84 6.47 36.24
C SER A 496 -9.23 5.77 34.94
N MET A 497 -8.58 6.12 33.82
CA MET A 497 -8.80 5.44 32.53
C MET A 497 -8.18 4.04 32.54
N LYS A 498 -6.98 3.89 33.10
CA LYS A 498 -6.30 2.59 33.23
C LYS A 498 -7.01 1.63 34.20
N ALA A 499 -7.80 2.17 35.13
CA ALA A 499 -8.58 1.40 36.09
C ALA A 499 -9.93 0.90 35.53
N LEU A 500 -10.33 1.35 34.34
CA LEU A 500 -11.50 0.79 33.65
C LEU A 500 -11.18 -0.65 33.25
N ASP A 501 -11.70 -1.61 34.02
CA ASP A 501 -11.55 -3.04 33.73
C ASP A 501 -12.35 -3.39 32.48
N VAL A 502 -11.67 -3.41 31.34
CA VAL A 502 -12.26 -3.84 30.07
C VAL A 502 -11.88 -5.30 29.86
N PRO A 503 -12.84 -6.23 29.90
CA PRO A 503 -12.54 -7.62 29.58
C PRO A 503 -11.92 -7.69 28.17
N PRO A 504 -10.88 -8.50 27.97
CA PRO A 504 -10.21 -8.58 26.68
C PRO A 504 -11.26 -8.92 25.61
N VAL A 505 -11.43 -8.02 24.64
CA VAL A 505 -12.25 -8.31 23.47
C VAL A 505 -11.63 -9.52 22.78
N PRO A 506 -12.34 -10.66 22.64
CA PRO A 506 -11.77 -11.85 22.03
C PRO A 506 -11.39 -11.53 20.58
N GLY A 507 -10.10 -11.61 20.25
CA GLY A 507 -9.62 -11.48 18.87
C GLY A 507 -8.83 -10.21 18.53
N GLY A 508 -7.88 -9.81 19.38
CA GLY A 508 -6.92 -8.70 19.18
C GLY A 508 -5.97 -8.79 17.97
N GLY A 509 -6.43 -9.32 16.84
CA GLY A 509 -5.82 -9.13 15.53
C GLY A 509 -6.86 -8.54 14.59
N SER A 510 -6.95 -7.21 14.47
CA SER A 510 -7.74 -6.52 13.42
C SER A 510 -9.18 -6.98 13.17
N HIS A 511 -9.82 -7.74 14.07
CA HIS A 511 -11.15 -8.30 13.86
C HIS A 511 -12.20 -7.45 14.57
N CYS A 512 -13.24 -7.10 13.81
CA CYS A 512 -14.32 -6.21 14.21
C CYS A 512 -15.06 -6.74 15.47
N GLY A 513 -15.03 -5.97 16.56
CA GLY A 513 -15.73 -6.28 17.82
C GLY A 513 -17.23 -5.93 17.83
N PHE A 514 -17.97 -6.14 16.74
CA PHE A 514 -19.42 -5.87 16.68
C PHE A 514 -20.23 -7.10 16.24
N PRO A 515 -21.50 -7.26 16.69
CA PRO A 515 -22.38 -8.33 16.24
C PRO A 515 -22.55 -8.33 14.71
N CYS A 516 -22.68 -9.51 14.10
CA CYS A 516 -22.59 -9.78 12.65
C CYS A 516 -23.39 -8.84 11.71
N ARG A 517 -24.39 -8.10 12.19
CA ARG A 517 -25.07 -7.04 11.40
C ARG A 517 -24.19 -5.83 11.07
N TRP A 518 -23.08 -5.66 11.78
CA TRP A 518 -22.15 -4.54 11.65
C TRP A 518 -20.71 -5.06 11.46
N CYS A 519 -20.50 -6.15 10.73
CA CYS A 519 -19.15 -6.59 10.38
C CYS A 519 -18.65 -5.76 9.18
N TRP A 520 -17.60 -4.94 9.39
CA TRP A 520 -17.18 -3.84 8.51
C TRP A 520 -16.12 -4.23 7.44
N CYS A 521 -15.75 -5.51 7.36
CA CYS A 521 -14.93 -6.09 6.29
C CYS A 521 -15.79 -7.08 5.49
N ARG A 522 -15.44 -7.36 4.21
CA ARG A 522 -15.79 -8.67 3.62
C ARG A 522 -15.26 -9.71 4.62
N CYS A 523 -16.16 -10.30 5.39
CA CYS A 523 -15.76 -11.18 6.47
C CYS A 523 -15.30 -12.49 5.85
N SER A 524 -14.02 -12.58 5.48
CA SER A 524 -13.35 -13.82 5.14
C SER A 524 -12.83 -14.53 6.40
N SER A 525 -13.33 -14.14 7.58
CA SER A 525 -13.07 -14.83 8.85
C SER A 525 -14.03 -16.02 8.96
N PRO A 526 -13.52 -17.26 9.03
CA PRO A 526 -14.37 -18.43 9.21
C PRO A 526 -15.00 -18.54 10.61
N LEU A 527 -14.68 -17.63 11.54
CA LEU A 527 -15.39 -17.50 12.82
C LEU A 527 -16.74 -16.77 12.69
N CYS A 528 -17.02 -16.17 11.52
CA CYS A 528 -18.32 -15.58 11.18
C CYS A 528 -19.16 -16.47 10.25
N GLU A 529 -18.66 -17.65 9.89
CA GLU A 529 -19.37 -18.67 9.11
C GLU A 529 -19.86 -19.80 10.02
N SER A 530 -20.92 -19.52 10.78
CA SER A 530 -21.86 -20.55 11.23
C SER A 530 -23.28 -20.09 10.84
N PRO A 531 -24.17 -21.01 10.44
CA PRO A 531 -25.43 -20.71 9.75
C PRO A 531 -26.36 -19.74 10.50
#